data_AF-A0A7R9XQI7-F1
#
_entry.id   AF-A0A7R9XQI7-F1
#
_cell.length_a   1.000
_cell.length_b   1.000
_cell.length_c   1.000
_cell.angle_alpha   90.00
_cell.angle_beta   90.00
_cell.angle_gamma   90.00
#
_symmetry.space_group_name_H-M   'P 1'
#
loop_
_entity.id
_entity.type
_entity.pdbx_description
1 polymer ?
#
loop_
_entity_poly.entity_id
_entity_poly.type
_entity_poly.pdbx_seq_one_letter_code
_entity_poly.pdbx_strand_id
1 'polypeptide(L)'
;VVASGLWLASTVVFFGGGHTCSFDGLHFAVAFTGFRKFNFYGMGFLLGFETWSGEIILAVAIPLFAFAMTQNEPYESFQRLTVRVSMKVALFRAFAATCAALCAFIHRRHLMVWAIFAPKFVFDAIGSTVADVCAIVAVASSFSRHPLERVKRE
;
A
#
# COMPACT_ATOMS: atom_id res chain seq x y z
N VAL A 1 -2.75 -10.34 -14.48
CA VAL A 1 -1.26 -10.39 -14.53
C VAL A 1 -0.64 -9.12 -13.98
N VAL A 2 -0.84 -7.93 -14.56
CA VAL A 2 -0.20 -6.69 -14.06
C VAL A 2 -0.57 -6.39 -12.59
N ALA A 3 -1.86 -6.34 -12.25
CA ALA A 3 -2.29 -6.02 -10.88
C ALA A 3 -1.80 -7.04 -9.83
N SER A 4 -1.85 -8.34 -10.15
CA SER A 4 -1.34 -9.39 -9.28
C SER A 4 0.19 -9.33 -9.14
N GLY A 5 0.90 -8.99 -10.22
CA GLY A 5 2.35 -8.79 -10.19
C GLY A 5 2.76 -7.56 -9.38
N LEU A 6 2.00 -6.46 -9.47
CA LEU A 6 2.20 -5.26 -8.65
C LEU A 6 2.01 -5.59 -7.16
N TRP A 7 0.93 -6.29 -6.81
CA TRP A 7 0.72 -6.76 -5.43
C TRP A 7 1.86 -7.65 -4.91
N LEU A 8 2.31 -8.61 -5.71
CA LEU A 8 3.45 -9.47 -5.36
C LEU A 8 4.75 -8.66 -5.23
N ALA A 9 4.97 -7.66 -6.08
CA ALA A 9 6.15 -6.80 -6.00
C ALA A 9 6.22 -6.05 -4.66
N SER A 10 5.10 -5.52 -4.16
CA SER A 10 5.07 -4.92 -2.81
C SER A 10 5.46 -5.94 -1.73
N THR A 11 4.92 -7.16 -1.82
CA THR A 11 5.26 -8.25 -0.89
C THR A 11 6.76 -8.59 -0.93
N VAL A 12 7.36 -8.61 -2.12
CA VAL A 12 8.81 -8.83 -2.30
C VAL A 12 9.63 -7.69 -1.72
N VAL A 13 9.20 -6.42 -1.90
CA VAL A 13 9.88 -5.27 -1.29
C VAL A 13 9.82 -5.33 0.23
N PHE A 14 8.67 -5.70 0.79
CA PHE A 14 8.50 -5.86 2.23
C PHE A 14 9.47 -6.88 2.81
N PHE A 15 9.44 -8.13 2.32
CA PHE A 15 10.31 -9.20 2.85
C PHE A 15 11.77 -9.05 2.42
N GLY A 16 12.04 -8.53 1.22
CA GLY A 16 13.38 -8.25 0.73
C GLY A 16 14.09 -7.15 1.52
N GLY A 17 13.34 -6.22 2.12
CA GLY A 17 13.85 -5.22 3.07
C GLY A 17 14.15 -5.77 4.47
N GLY A 18 13.93 -7.07 4.72
CA GLY A 18 14.15 -7.69 6.03
C GLY A 18 12.98 -7.56 7.00
N HIS A 19 11.85 -6.96 6.58
CA HIS A 19 10.67 -6.86 7.43
C HIS A 19 10.06 -8.24 7.71
N THR A 20 9.52 -8.38 8.91
CA THR A 20 8.74 -9.56 9.31
C THR A 20 7.38 -9.12 9.80
N CYS A 21 6.40 -10.01 9.71
CA CYS A 21 5.05 -9.76 10.21
C CYS A 21 4.98 -10.05 11.73
N SER A 22 5.85 -9.41 12.51
CA SER A 22 5.99 -9.58 13.96
C SER A 22 6.22 -8.21 14.60
N PHE A 23 5.60 -7.93 15.75
CA PHE A 23 5.77 -6.63 16.40
C PHE A 23 7.19 -6.39 16.96
N ASP A 24 7.90 -7.44 17.32
CA ASP A 24 9.31 -7.37 17.71
C ASP A 24 10.21 -7.02 16.51
N GLY A 25 9.90 -7.59 15.34
CA GLY A 25 10.68 -7.42 14.11
C GLY A 25 10.43 -6.10 13.36
N LEU A 26 9.83 -5.11 14.00
CA LEU A 26 9.71 -3.75 13.47
C LEU A 26 11.07 -3.05 13.53
N HIS A 27 11.40 -2.28 12.49
CA HIS A 27 12.64 -1.49 12.43
C HIS A 27 12.54 -0.23 13.32
N PHE A 28 12.43 -0.42 14.64
CA PHE A 28 12.25 0.67 15.61
C PHE A 28 13.35 1.74 15.56
N ALA A 29 14.57 1.38 15.14
CA ALA A 29 15.67 2.34 14.99
C ALA A 29 15.30 3.50 14.06
N VAL A 30 14.53 3.26 13.00
CA VAL A 30 14.11 4.29 12.03
C VAL A 30 13.22 5.35 12.67
N ALA A 31 12.37 4.94 13.62
CA ALA A 31 11.46 5.84 14.33
C ALA A 31 12.20 6.97 15.07
N PHE A 32 13.42 6.72 15.54
CA PHE A 32 14.22 7.67 16.32
C PHE A 32 15.18 8.52 15.50
N THR A 33 15.26 8.28 14.18
CA THR A 33 16.18 9.03 13.31
C THR A 33 15.78 10.52 13.26
N GLY A 34 16.74 11.40 13.55
CA GLY A 34 16.53 12.86 13.51
C GLY A 34 15.84 13.47 14.74
N PHE A 35 15.49 12.70 15.77
CA PHE A 35 14.86 13.21 16.99
C PHE A 35 15.81 13.24 18.20
N ARG A 36 15.80 14.36 18.95
CA ARG A 36 16.53 14.51 20.23
C ARG A 36 15.65 14.33 21.47
N LYS A 37 14.33 14.42 21.30
CA LYS A 37 13.32 14.26 22.36
C LYS A 37 12.25 13.29 21.87
N PHE A 38 11.62 12.58 22.80
CA PHE A 38 10.54 11.65 22.47
C PHE A 38 9.34 12.41 21.89
N ASN A 39 8.94 12.06 20.67
CA ASN A 39 7.74 12.56 20.01
C ASN A 39 6.95 11.36 19.47
N PHE A 40 5.92 10.96 20.22
CA PHE A 40 5.14 9.77 19.92
C PHE A 40 4.59 9.75 18.49
N TYR A 41 4.00 10.86 18.03
CA TYR A 41 3.37 10.94 16.72
C TYR A 41 4.38 10.92 15.57
N GLY A 42 5.47 11.70 15.67
CA GLY A 42 6.49 11.77 14.63
C GLY A 42 7.26 10.45 14.48
N MET A 43 7.61 9.83 15.61
CA MET A 43 8.31 8.54 15.64
C MET A 43 7.42 7.42 15.10
N GLY A 44 6.15 7.38 15.50
CA GLY A 44 5.17 6.41 15.00
C GLY A 44 4.92 6.55 13.49
N PHE A 45 4.88 7.78 12.99
CA PHE A 45 4.74 8.06 11.56
C PHE A 45 5.92 7.54 10.75
N LEU A 46 7.17 7.83 11.16
CA LEU A 46 8.37 7.31 10.48
C LEU A 46 8.42 5.78 10.49
N LEU A 47 8.06 5.16 11.62
CA LEU A 47 8.01 3.71 11.72
C LEU A 47 6.97 3.10 10.77
N GLY A 48 5.79 3.72 10.67
CA GLY A 48 4.76 3.29 9.72
C GLY A 48 5.21 3.47 8.27
N PHE A 49 5.86 4.59 7.95
CA PHE A 49 6.43 4.84 6.62
C PHE A 49 7.45 3.78 6.22
N GLU A 50 8.35 3.41 7.12
CA GLU A 50 9.31 2.33 6.89
C GLU A 50 8.60 1.00 6.63
N THR A 51 7.66 0.65 7.51
CA THR A 51 6.96 -0.65 7.50
C THR A 51 6.12 -0.86 6.24
N TRP A 52 5.40 0.18 5.79
CA TRP A 52 4.50 0.09 4.63
C TRP A 52 5.04 0.84 3.40
N SER A 53 6.35 1.12 3.36
CA SER A 53 7.03 1.78 2.25
C SER A 53 6.76 1.11 0.89
N GLY A 54 6.80 -0.22 0.83
CA GLY A 54 6.53 -0.99 -0.39
C GLY A 54 5.14 -0.73 -0.97
N GLU A 55 4.12 -0.63 -0.10
CA GLU A 55 2.75 -0.33 -0.50
C GLU A 55 2.60 1.10 -1.01
N ILE A 56 3.25 2.05 -0.32
CA ILE A 56 3.22 3.46 -0.69
C ILE A 56 3.90 3.67 -2.05
N ILE A 57 5.10 3.10 -2.23
CA ILE A 57 5.86 3.18 -3.49
C ILE A 57 5.03 2.61 -4.64
N LEU A 58 4.40 1.45 -4.43
CA LEU A 58 3.57 0.83 -5.44
C LEU A 58 2.35 1.69 -5.79
N ALA A 59 1.65 2.24 -4.79
CA ALA A 59 0.49 3.08 -5.01
C ALA A 59 0.83 4.34 -5.82
N VAL A 60 2.00 4.93 -5.59
CA VAL A 60 2.52 6.07 -6.37
C VAL A 60 2.99 5.65 -7.77
N ALA A 61 3.48 4.42 -7.94
CA ALA A 61 3.90 3.91 -9.25
C ALA A 61 2.73 3.66 -10.21
N ILE A 62 1.52 3.38 -9.71
CA ILE A 62 0.33 3.11 -10.55
C ILE A 62 0.00 4.27 -11.51
N PRO A 63 -0.18 5.54 -11.07
CA PRO A 63 -0.43 6.63 -11.99
C PRO A 63 0.76 6.91 -12.91
N LEU A 64 2.01 6.70 -12.48
CA LEU A 64 3.17 6.83 -13.37
C LEU A 64 3.15 5.79 -14.49
N PHE A 65 2.83 4.54 -14.16
CA PHE A 65 2.67 3.46 -15.12
C PHE A 65 1.50 3.71 -16.08
N ALA A 66 0.36 4.17 -15.56
CA ALA A 66 -0.78 4.51 -16.39
C ALA A 66 -0.44 5.63 -17.38
N PHE A 67 0.29 6.66 -16.94
CA PHE A 67 0.74 7.76 -17.79
C PHE A 67 1.66 7.28 -18.91
N ALA A 68 2.62 6.40 -18.60
CA ALA A 68 3.53 5.83 -19.59
C ALA A 68 2.80 5.01 -20.66
N MET A 69 1.72 4.30 -20.29
CA MET A 69 0.94 3.46 -21.22
C MET A 69 -0.06 4.24 -22.08
N THR A 70 -0.42 5.47 -21.70
CA THR A 70 -1.47 6.25 -22.37
C THR A 70 -0.97 7.56 -22.94
N GLN A 71 0.33 7.69 -23.24
CA GLN A 71 0.92 8.95 -23.73
C GLN A 71 0.26 9.48 -25.01
N ASN A 72 -0.12 8.58 -25.92
CA ASN A 72 -0.74 8.93 -27.21
C ASN A 72 -2.27 8.86 -27.20
N GLU A 73 -2.85 8.49 -26.07
CA GLU A 73 -4.29 8.22 -25.93
C GLU A 73 -4.99 9.41 -25.25
N PRO A 74 -6.31 9.56 -25.40
CA PRO A 74 -7.04 10.59 -24.69
C PRO A 74 -6.88 10.43 -23.17
N TYR A 75 -6.86 11.55 -22.47
CA TYR A 75 -6.68 11.59 -21.01
C TYR A 75 -7.69 10.72 -20.22
N GLU A 76 -8.87 10.47 -20.76
CA GLU A 76 -9.83 9.54 -20.15
C GLU A 76 -9.32 8.10 -20.08
N SER A 77 -8.47 7.68 -21.03
CA SER A 77 -7.85 6.36 -21.03
C SER A 77 -6.86 6.22 -19.85
N PHE A 78 -6.11 7.27 -19.54
CA PHE A 78 -5.25 7.36 -18.36
C PHE A 78 -6.05 7.18 -17.05
N GLN A 79 -7.16 7.91 -16.91
CA GLN A 79 -8.04 7.83 -15.74
C GLN A 79 -8.65 6.44 -15.59
N ARG A 80 -9.21 5.89 -16.67
CA ARG A 80 -9.81 4.55 -16.69
C ARG A 80 -8.79 3.48 -16.33
N LEU A 81 -7.57 3.57 -16.85
CA LEU A 81 -6.50 2.61 -16.57
C LEU A 81 -6.06 2.70 -15.10
N THR A 82 -5.85 3.91 -14.59
CA THR A 82 -5.47 4.15 -13.18
C THR A 82 -6.49 3.51 -12.24
N VAL A 83 -7.79 3.83 -12.40
CA VAL A 83 -8.86 3.28 -11.56
C VAL A 83 -8.95 1.76 -11.68
N ARG A 84 -8.88 1.21 -12.90
CA ARG A 84 -8.97 -0.25 -13.12
C ARG A 84 -7.82 -1.01 -12.48
N VAL A 85 -6.60 -0.48 -12.54
CA VAL A 85 -5.42 -1.11 -11.93
C VAL A 85 -5.49 -1.00 -10.41
N SER A 86 -5.77 0.19 -9.87
CA SER A 86 -5.92 0.42 -8.43
C SER A 86 -6.99 -0.48 -7.82
N MET A 87 -8.17 -0.59 -8.44
CA MET A 87 -9.25 -1.44 -7.94
C MET A 87 -8.85 -2.93 -7.94
N LYS A 88 -8.16 -3.41 -8.99
CA LYS A 88 -7.70 -4.81 -9.04
C LYS A 88 -6.63 -5.09 -7.97
N VAL A 89 -5.69 -4.18 -7.76
CA VAL A 89 -4.67 -4.32 -6.70
C VAL A 89 -5.34 -4.35 -5.32
N ALA A 90 -6.27 -3.43 -5.05
CA ALA A 90 -7.03 -3.39 -3.80
C ALA A 90 -7.79 -4.70 -3.54
N LEU A 91 -8.40 -5.30 -4.58
CA LEU A 91 -9.07 -6.59 -4.46
C LEU A 91 -8.13 -7.73 -4.05
N PHE A 92 -6.94 -7.83 -4.65
CA PHE A 92 -5.95 -8.86 -4.25
C PHE A 92 -5.49 -8.66 -2.81
N ARG A 93 -5.29 -7.42 -2.38
CA ARG A 93 -4.90 -7.08 -1.01
C ARG A 93 -5.99 -7.40 0.01
N ALA A 94 -7.23 -7.00 -0.29
CA ALA A 94 -8.39 -7.29 0.54
C ALA A 94 -8.60 -8.81 0.68
N PHE A 95 -8.43 -9.56 -0.40
CA PHE A 95 -8.51 -11.01 -0.37
C PHE A 95 -7.42 -11.62 0.53
N ALA A 96 -6.17 -11.18 0.42
CA ALA A 96 -5.10 -11.64 1.30
C ALA A 96 -5.39 -11.32 2.78
N ALA A 97 -5.86 -10.11 3.08
CA ALA A 97 -6.22 -9.69 4.43
C ALA A 97 -7.40 -10.48 5.01
N THR A 98 -8.43 -10.79 4.22
CA THR A 98 -9.54 -11.64 4.69
C THR A 98 -9.10 -13.07 4.90
N CYS A 99 -8.24 -13.63 4.05
CA CYS A 99 -7.62 -14.93 4.31
C CYS A 99 -6.82 -14.93 5.62
N ALA A 100 -6.01 -13.90 5.89
CA ALA A 100 -5.28 -13.76 7.15
C ALA A 100 -6.24 -13.66 8.36
N ALA A 101 -7.32 -12.89 8.22
CA ALA A 101 -8.36 -12.78 9.25
C ALA A 101 -9.07 -14.11 9.53
N LEU A 102 -9.42 -14.86 8.49
CA LEU A 102 -10.02 -16.20 8.59
C LEU A 102 -9.06 -17.18 9.29
N CYS A 103 -7.78 -17.17 8.90
CA CYS A 103 -6.76 -18.00 9.55
C CYS A 103 -6.63 -17.67 11.05
N ALA A 104 -6.58 -16.39 11.41
CA ALA A 104 -6.53 -15.94 12.80
C ALA A 104 -7.80 -16.34 13.58
N PHE A 105 -8.97 -16.26 12.95
CA PHE A 105 -10.24 -16.64 13.56
C PHE A 105 -10.34 -18.15 13.82
N ILE A 106 -9.93 -18.98 12.86
CA ILE A 106 -9.94 -20.45 12.98
C ILE A 106 -8.97 -20.88 14.09
N HIS A 107 -7.78 -20.30 14.14
CA HIS A 107 -6.73 -20.66 15.10
C HIS A 107 -6.81 -19.90 16.43
N ARG A 108 -7.94 -19.22 16.72
CA ARG A 108 -8.08 -18.37 17.92
C ARG A 108 -7.89 -19.08 19.26
N ARG A 109 -8.01 -20.41 19.31
CA ARG A 109 -7.79 -21.23 20.52
C ARG A 109 -6.37 -21.81 20.61
N HIS A 110 -5.53 -21.59 19.60
CA HIS A 110 -4.15 -22.07 19.58
C HIS A 110 -3.22 -21.03 20.22
N LEU A 111 -2.20 -21.48 20.96
CA LEU A 111 -1.22 -20.61 21.62
C LEU A 111 -0.52 -19.64 20.65
N MET A 112 -0.36 -20.03 19.38
CA MET A 112 0.30 -19.22 18.35
C MET A 112 -0.57 -18.06 17.81
N VAL A 113 -1.83 -17.89 18.23
CA VAL A 113 -2.70 -16.82 17.70
C VAL A 113 -2.08 -15.43 17.88
N TRP A 114 -1.52 -15.15 19.06
CA TRP A 114 -0.95 -13.85 19.37
C TRP A 114 0.48 -13.68 18.87
N ALA A 115 1.22 -14.78 18.69
CA ALA A 115 2.60 -14.76 18.24
C ALA A 115 2.73 -14.64 16.71
N ILE A 116 1.82 -15.25 15.94
CA ILE A 116 1.97 -15.40 14.49
C ILE A 116 0.77 -14.82 13.73
N PHE A 117 -0.44 -15.24 14.09
CA PHE A 117 -1.63 -14.94 13.28
C PHE A 117 -2.14 -13.51 13.45
N ALA A 118 -2.19 -13.02 14.69
CA ALA A 118 -2.65 -11.66 14.99
C ALA A 118 -1.70 -10.60 14.41
N PRO A 119 -0.37 -10.68 14.57
CA PRO A 119 0.55 -9.77 13.90
C PRO A 119 0.37 -9.78 12.38
N LYS A 120 0.32 -10.96 11.73
CA LYS A 120 0.11 -11.03 10.27
C LYS A 120 -1.18 -10.34 9.82
N PHE A 121 -2.28 -10.60 10.51
CA PHE A 121 -3.56 -9.95 10.23
C PHE A 121 -3.48 -8.43 10.37
N VAL A 122 -2.86 -7.93 11.46
CA VAL A 122 -2.72 -6.50 11.71
C VAL A 122 -1.88 -5.82 10.63
N PHE A 123 -0.75 -6.41 10.24
CA PHE A 123 0.10 -5.87 9.18
C PHE A 123 -0.62 -5.82 7.83
N ASP A 124 -1.38 -6.87 7.49
CA ASP A 124 -2.16 -6.90 6.25
C ASP A 124 -3.30 -5.89 6.26
N ALA A 125 -4.03 -5.75 7.37
CA ALA A 125 -5.17 -4.84 7.49
C ALA A 125 -4.74 -3.36 7.49
N ILE A 126 -3.70 -3.01 8.27
CA ILE A 126 -3.18 -1.64 8.26
C ILE A 126 -2.52 -1.35 6.92
N GLY A 127 -1.73 -2.29 6.40
CA GLY A 127 -1.10 -2.13 5.10
C GLY A 127 -2.14 -1.94 4.00
N SER A 128 -3.24 -2.70 3.99
CA SER A 128 -4.28 -2.56 2.97
C SER A 128 -4.92 -1.18 3.05
N THR A 129 -5.20 -0.71 4.28
CA THR A 129 -5.77 0.62 4.52
C THR A 129 -4.84 1.73 4.02
N VAL A 130 -3.53 1.64 4.31
CA VAL A 130 -2.53 2.62 3.83
C VAL A 130 -2.49 2.63 2.30
N ALA A 131 -2.44 1.46 1.68
CA ALA A 131 -2.43 1.34 0.21
C ALA A 131 -3.72 1.92 -0.41
N ASP A 132 -4.88 1.66 0.19
CA ASP A 132 -6.18 2.15 -0.28
C ASP A 132 -6.26 3.68 -0.18
N VAL A 133 -5.80 4.27 0.92
CA VAL A 133 -5.71 5.74 1.05
C VAL A 133 -4.79 6.32 -0.02
N CYS A 134 -3.61 5.75 -0.24
CA CYS A 134 -2.70 6.20 -1.30
C CYS A 134 -3.30 6.03 -2.71
N ALA A 135 -4.03 4.93 -2.96
CA ALA A 135 -4.71 4.69 -4.22
C ALA A 135 -5.84 5.70 -4.48
N ILE A 136 -6.62 6.04 -3.45
CA ILE A 136 -7.66 7.08 -3.52
C ILE A 136 -7.03 8.44 -3.86
N VAL A 137 -5.93 8.79 -3.21
CA VAL A 137 -5.19 10.04 -3.49
C VAL A 137 -4.68 10.05 -4.94
N ALA A 138 -4.10 8.94 -5.41
CA ALA A 138 -3.64 8.80 -6.78
C ALA A 138 -4.78 9.00 -7.79
N VAL A 139 -5.93 8.34 -7.57
CA VAL A 139 -7.11 8.48 -8.41
C VAL A 139 -7.65 9.92 -8.38
N ALA A 140 -7.78 10.53 -7.19
CA ALA A 140 -8.25 11.91 -7.04
C ALA A 140 -7.34 12.91 -7.76
N SER A 141 -6.02 12.69 -7.73
CA SER A 141 -5.05 13.50 -8.45
C SER A 141 -5.22 13.39 -9.98
N SER A 142 -5.60 12.20 -10.48
CA SER A 142 -5.93 11.98 -11.90
C SER A 142 -7.25 12.65 -12.30
N PHE A 143 -8.19 12.87 -11.39
CA PHE A 143 -9.39 13.65 -11.71
C PHE A 143 -9.12 15.16 -11.73
N SER A 144 -8.30 15.64 -10.80
CA SER A 144 -7.98 17.07 -10.67
C SER A 144 -7.23 17.64 -11.88
N ARG A 145 -6.50 16.80 -12.63
CA ARG A 145 -5.75 17.20 -13.83
C ARG A 145 -6.59 17.27 -15.12
N HIS A 146 -7.76 16.63 -15.15
CA HIS A 146 -8.64 16.61 -16.33
C HIS A 146 -9.05 17.99 -16.87
N PRO A 147 -9.47 18.98 -16.05
CA PRO A 147 -9.85 20.30 -16.57
C PRO A 147 -8.70 21.08 -17.22
N LEU A 148 -7.46 20.91 -16.74
CA LEU A 148 -6.28 21.59 -17.28
C LEU A 148 -5.95 21.11 -18.71
N GLU A 149 -6.12 19.82 -18.96
CA GLU A 149 -5.89 19.21 -20.28
C GLU A 149 -6.99 19.56 -21.31
N ARG A 150 -8.16 20.04 -20.87
CA ARG A 150 -9.17 20.61 -21.79
C ARG A 150 -8.75 21.99 -22.28
N VAL A 151 -8.35 22.88 -21.38
CA VAL A 151 -7.94 24.26 -21.73
C VAL A 151 -6.75 24.27 -22.69
N LYS A 152 -5.81 23.33 -22.56
CA LYS A 152 -4.65 23.24 -23.47
C LYS A 152 -5.00 22.81 -24.90
N ARG A 153 -6.19 22.23 -25.12
CA ARG A 153 -6.64 21.75 -26.44
C ARG A 153 -7.56 22.72 -27.18
N GLU A 154 -8.01 23.78 -26.51
CA GLU A 154 -8.73 24.92 -27.09
C GLU A 154 -7.75 26.02 -27.50
#